data_AF-A0A8T4KG91-F1
#
_entry.id   AF-A0A8T4KG91-F1
#
_cell.length_a   1.000
_cell.length_b   1.000
_cell.length_c   1.000
_cell.angle_alpha   90.00
_cell.angle_beta   90.00
_cell.angle_gamma   90.00
#
_symmetry.space_group_name_H-M   'P 1'
#
loop_
_entity.id
_entity.type
_entity.pdbx_description
1 polymer ?
#
loop_
_entity_poly.entity_id
_entity_poly.type
_entity_poly.pdbx_seq_one_letter_code
_entity_poly.pdbx_strand_id
1 'polypeptide(L)'
;MFSGIRKIFSSSEQNELKLEEARDFIKINMGKEVLLARENLKAELKKALKDYATLRKMYADLKSQETKADYPNSVKSKLCSRAMEMLTVPEPEIDHDNIVNFIRMSEERIRGIGTIGYKELIHLYSFKDDMQKISNQTKILINSLNSLAEELDKSVVRQISITEQCILRIENSKRLQRELEYSIESKEELIKEEKKLLESSVKALKEFAAIEEEVADLSREILDAETEMRFLDSKISEEFSGTEKIFKKYRHMSKEKGVISEYIKNPTNAFIDIDKDLEIKDILDAIFAERKEFEDDKKFEKAMQLRRGMGLLTSLREQHATHRQNKTELQEKMLKLSAEASDKRYKLQEINDIEKEIIDIEDEMSSNVTKMKSLEALIKRDIQNLTVLLKE
;
A
#
# COMPACT_ATOMS: atom_id res chain seq x y z
N MET A 1 44.00 -32.02 -8.15
CA MET A 1 43.24 -31.03 -8.95
C MET A 1 42.13 -30.33 -8.13
N PHE A 2 41.44 -30.99 -7.20
CA PHE A 2 40.31 -30.40 -6.42
C PHE A 2 40.66 -29.47 -5.24
N SER A 3 41.94 -29.17 -4.96
CA SER A 3 42.33 -28.31 -3.82
C SER A 3 42.04 -26.81 -4.07
N GLY A 4 41.97 -26.38 -5.34
CA GLY A 4 41.57 -25.03 -5.71
C GLY A 4 40.08 -24.75 -5.44
N ILE A 5 39.21 -25.72 -5.73
CA ILE A 5 37.75 -25.62 -5.51
C ILE A 5 37.42 -25.53 -4.02
N ARG A 6 38.12 -26.30 -3.17
CA ARG A 6 37.95 -26.15 -1.71
C ARG A 6 38.22 -24.71 -1.27
N LYS A 7 39.27 -24.07 -1.78
CA LYS A 7 39.61 -22.68 -1.44
C LYS A 7 38.60 -21.64 -1.95
N ILE A 8 37.86 -21.92 -3.02
CA ILE A 8 36.84 -21.01 -3.58
C ILE A 8 35.58 -20.96 -2.70
N PHE A 9 35.25 -22.04 -1.99
CA PHE A 9 34.04 -22.15 -1.18
C PHE A 9 34.28 -22.33 0.34
N SER A 10 35.53 -22.37 0.80
CA SER A 10 35.87 -22.59 2.23
C SER A 10 36.16 -21.33 3.04
N SER A 11 36.19 -20.14 2.44
CA SER A 11 36.33 -18.90 3.20
C SER A 11 34.98 -18.51 3.78
N SER A 12 34.95 -18.31 5.10
CA SER A 12 33.82 -17.82 5.90
C SER A 12 33.34 -16.40 5.54
N GLU A 13 33.90 -15.79 4.49
CA GLU A 13 33.52 -14.51 3.92
C GLU A 13 32.79 -14.76 2.59
N GLN A 14 31.52 -15.15 2.66
CA GLN A 14 30.66 -15.51 1.52
C GLN A 14 29.77 -14.34 1.08
N ASN A 15 30.34 -13.24 0.59
CA ASN A 15 29.55 -12.18 -0.07
C ASN A 15 29.72 -12.12 -1.59
N GLU A 16 30.77 -12.71 -2.15
CA GLU A 16 30.93 -12.86 -3.60
C GLU A 16 31.04 -14.33 -3.97
N LEU A 17 29.89 -14.92 -4.31
CA LEU A 17 29.88 -16.16 -5.08
C LEU A 17 30.60 -15.90 -6.38
N LYS A 18 31.77 -16.50 -6.55
CA LYS A 18 32.52 -16.52 -7.79
C LYS A 18 31.83 -17.43 -8.83
N LEU A 19 30.60 -17.08 -9.22
CA LEU A 19 29.81 -17.82 -10.21
C LEU A 19 30.50 -17.82 -11.57
N GLU A 20 31.17 -16.74 -11.94
CA GLU A 20 32.09 -16.68 -13.08
C GLU A 20 33.19 -17.76 -12.97
N GLU A 21 33.82 -17.92 -11.80
CA GLU A 21 34.87 -18.94 -11.63
C GLU A 21 34.30 -20.36 -11.67
N ALA A 22 33.05 -20.57 -11.24
CA ALA A 22 32.35 -21.84 -11.42
C ALA A 22 32.06 -22.13 -12.90
N ARG A 23 31.65 -21.12 -13.69
CA ARG A 23 31.48 -21.22 -15.15
C ARG A 23 32.81 -21.50 -15.84
N ASP A 24 33.87 -20.82 -15.45
CA ASP A 24 35.21 -21.03 -16.00
C ASP A 24 35.77 -22.40 -15.63
N PHE A 25 35.48 -22.89 -14.42
CA PHE A 25 35.83 -24.24 -14.01
C PHE A 25 35.17 -25.31 -14.91
N ILE A 26 33.87 -25.16 -15.17
CA ILE A 26 33.13 -26.04 -16.09
C ILE A 26 33.79 -26.02 -17.48
N LYS A 27 34.09 -24.83 -18.01
CA LYS A 27 34.71 -24.68 -19.34
C LYS A 27 36.11 -25.29 -19.42
N ILE A 28 36.95 -25.08 -18.41
CA ILE A 28 38.37 -25.43 -18.44
C ILE A 28 38.61 -26.91 -18.12
N ASN A 29 37.98 -27.44 -17.06
CA ASN A 29 38.30 -28.77 -16.57
C ASN A 29 37.48 -29.87 -17.22
N MET A 30 36.23 -29.57 -17.60
CA MET A 30 35.36 -30.58 -18.21
C MET A 30 35.43 -30.56 -19.75
N GLY A 31 36.12 -29.62 -20.39
CA GLY A 31 36.13 -29.47 -21.85
C GLY A 31 36.49 -30.74 -22.63
N LYS A 32 37.50 -31.51 -22.18
CA LYS A 32 37.87 -32.78 -22.83
C LYS A 32 36.90 -33.92 -22.51
N GLU A 33 36.46 -34.03 -21.25
CA GLU A 33 35.52 -35.06 -20.80
C GLU A 33 34.12 -34.88 -21.41
N VAL A 34 33.70 -33.62 -21.64
CA VAL A 34 32.48 -33.25 -22.34
C VAL A 34 32.51 -33.65 -23.79
N LEU A 35 33.63 -33.42 -24.49
CA LEU A 35 33.76 -33.85 -25.88
C LEU A 35 33.62 -35.37 -25.98
N LEU A 36 34.30 -36.11 -25.11
CA LEU A 36 34.23 -37.58 -25.08
C LEU A 36 32.83 -38.08 -24.70
N ALA A 37 32.18 -37.48 -23.71
CA ALA A 37 30.80 -37.80 -23.34
C ALA A 37 29.80 -37.48 -24.47
N ARG A 38 29.98 -36.37 -25.19
CA ARG A 38 29.16 -36.02 -26.37
C ARG A 38 29.37 -37.02 -27.51
N GLU A 39 30.60 -37.49 -27.72
CA GLU A 39 30.89 -38.52 -28.72
C GLU A 39 30.23 -39.86 -28.37
N ASN A 40 30.30 -40.28 -27.10
CA ASN A 40 29.61 -41.49 -26.62
C ASN A 40 28.08 -41.37 -26.79
N LEU A 41 27.50 -40.26 -26.35
CA LEU A 41 26.07 -39.99 -26.53
C LEU A 41 25.67 -39.98 -28.01
N LYS A 42 26.51 -39.44 -28.89
CA LYS A 42 26.30 -39.49 -30.34
C LYS A 42 26.30 -40.91 -30.88
N ALA A 43 27.19 -41.76 -30.38
CA ALA A 43 27.29 -43.14 -30.79
C ALA A 43 26.04 -43.95 -30.37
N GLU A 44 25.62 -43.83 -29.10
CA GLU A 44 24.41 -44.49 -28.60
C GLU A 44 23.12 -43.94 -29.25
N LEU A 45 23.05 -42.63 -29.50
CA LEU A 45 21.93 -42.02 -30.22
C LEU A 45 21.83 -42.57 -31.65
N LYS A 46 22.94 -42.65 -32.38
CA LYS A 46 22.99 -43.24 -33.72
C LYS A 46 22.54 -44.70 -33.73
N LYS A 47 22.91 -45.47 -32.71
CA LYS A 47 22.47 -46.86 -32.53
C LYS A 47 20.96 -46.94 -32.35
N ALA A 48 20.37 -46.13 -31.46
CA ALA A 48 18.93 -46.06 -31.27
C ALA A 48 18.19 -45.64 -32.56
N LEU A 49 18.69 -44.63 -33.28
CA LEU A 49 18.12 -44.19 -34.56
C LEU A 49 18.19 -45.28 -35.63
N LYS A 50 19.27 -46.05 -35.66
CA LYS A 50 19.40 -47.22 -36.56
C LYS A 50 18.39 -48.31 -36.21
N ASP A 51 18.15 -48.56 -34.93
CA ASP A 51 17.16 -49.54 -34.48
C ASP A 51 15.73 -49.09 -34.84
N TYR A 52 15.44 -47.79 -34.74
CA TYR A 52 14.20 -47.18 -35.24
C TYR A 52 14.01 -47.40 -36.74
N ALA A 53 15.04 -47.11 -37.54
CA ALA A 53 15.00 -47.28 -39.00
C ALA A 53 14.80 -48.75 -39.38
N THR A 54 15.44 -49.67 -38.66
CA THR A 54 15.29 -51.12 -38.84
C THR A 54 13.86 -51.57 -38.53
N LEU A 55 13.32 -51.16 -37.38
CA LEU A 55 11.95 -51.49 -36.98
C LEU A 55 10.93 -50.93 -37.97
N ARG A 56 11.13 -49.70 -38.46
CA ARG A 56 10.29 -49.08 -39.49
C ARG A 56 10.31 -49.88 -40.79
N LYS A 57 11.50 -50.32 -41.24
CA LYS A 57 11.63 -51.17 -42.43
C LYS A 57 10.85 -52.48 -42.28
N MET A 58 10.91 -53.13 -41.12
CA MET A 58 10.16 -54.36 -40.86
C MET A 58 8.64 -54.16 -40.94
N TYR A 59 8.12 -53.03 -40.47
CA TYR A 59 6.70 -52.69 -40.64
C TYR A 59 6.34 -52.38 -42.10
N ALA A 60 7.24 -51.77 -42.87
CA ALA A 60 7.04 -51.58 -44.30
C ALA A 60 7.01 -52.91 -45.06
N ASP A 61 7.94 -53.82 -44.75
CA ASP A 61 8.00 -55.16 -45.32
C ASP A 61 6.72 -55.95 -44.98
N LEU A 62 6.28 -55.95 -43.71
CA LEU A 62 5.03 -56.58 -43.29
C LEU A 62 3.81 -55.98 -44.02
N LYS A 63 3.76 -54.66 -44.20
CA LYS A 63 2.66 -53.99 -44.94
C LYS A 63 2.52 -54.53 -46.36
N SER A 64 3.64 -54.86 -47.01
CA SER A 64 3.69 -55.34 -48.41
C SER A 64 3.24 -56.80 -48.60
N GLN A 65 3.23 -57.61 -47.54
CA GLN A 65 2.81 -59.02 -47.62
C GLN A 65 1.29 -59.17 -47.67
N GLU A 66 0.72 -60.02 -48.52
CA GLU A 66 -0.73 -60.24 -48.59
C GLU A 66 -1.14 -61.66 -48.19
N THR A 67 -2.34 -61.78 -47.61
CA THR A 67 -2.97 -63.07 -47.32
C THR A 67 -4.31 -63.16 -48.03
N LYS A 68 -4.81 -64.38 -48.23
CA LYS A 68 -6.13 -64.62 -48.86
C LYS A 68 -7.31 -64.19 -47.99
N ALA A 69 -7.10 -63.79 -46.73
CA ALA A 69 -8.15 -63.43 -45.79
C ALA A 69 -8.17 -61.92 -45.55
N ASP A 70 -9.34 -61.29 -45.67
CA ASP A 70 -9.50 -59.84 -45.59
C ASP A 70 -9.28 -59.28 -44.18
N TYR A 71 -9.72 -60.00 -43.15
CA TYR A 71 -9.61 -59.56 -41.76
C TYR A 71 -8.13 -59.39 -41.31
N PRO A 72 -7.24 -60.39 -41.50
CA PRO A 72 -5.81 -60.22 -41.23
C PRO A 72 -5.17 -59.06 -41.98
N ASN A 73 -5.51 -58.86 -43.26
CA ASN A 73 -4.97 -57.76 -44.06
C ASN A 73 -5.40 -56.38 -43.50
N SER A 74 -6.65 -56.25 -43.05
CA SER A 74 -7.20 -55.02 -42.46
C SER A 74 -6.51 -54.65 -41.14
N VAL A 75 -6.38 -55.60 -40.20
CA VAL A 75 -5.70 -55.39 -38.91
C VAL A 75 -4.23 -55.04 -39.12
N LYS A 76 -3.54 -55.78 -40.00
CA LYS A 76 -2.15 -55.52 -40.40
C LYS A 76 -1.95 -54.12 -40.98
N SER A 77 -2.82 -53.70 -41.91
CA SER A 77 -2.72 -52.39 -42.57
C SER A 77 -2.86 -51.22 -41.58
N LYS A 78 -3.79 -51.33 -40.62
CA LYS A 78 -3.97 -50.35 -39.54
C LYS A 78 -2.74 -50.27 -38.64
N LEU A 79 -2.21 -51.42 -38.20
CA LEU A 79 -1.00 -51.46 -37.37
C LEU A 79 0.20 -50.86 -38.11
N CYS A 80 0.46 -51.30 -39.33
CA CYS A 80 1.64 -50.85 -40.08
C CYS A 80 1.57 -49.35 -40.38
N SER A 81 0.39 -48.81 -40.70
CA SER A 81 0.24 -47.38 -40.98
C SER A 81 0.53 -46.53 -39.73
N ARG A 82 -0.01 -46.93 -38.56
CA ARG A 82 0.29 -46.28 -37.28
C ARG A 82 1.76 -46.40 -36.87
N ALA A 83 2.36 -47.59 -37.06
CA ALA A 83 3.76 -47.81 -36.73
C ALA A 83 4.70 -46.97 -37.60
N MET A 84 4.42 -46.86 -38.91
CA MET A 84 5.23 -46.04 -39.83
C MET A 84 5.22 -44.56 -39.47
N GLU A 85 4.10 -44.04 -38.96
CA GLU A 85 3.99 -42.68 -38.45
C GLU A 85 4.82 -42.50 -37.16
N MET A 86 4.58 -43.36 -36.16
CA MET A 86 5.21 -43.26 -34.83
C MET A 86 6.74 -43.47 -34.86
N LEU A 87 7.24 -44.33 -35.76
CA LEU A 87 8.67 -44.63 -35.90
C LEU A 87 9.43 -43.60 -36.75
N THR A 88 8.78 -42.54 -37.21
CA THR A 88 9.46 -41.40 -37.85
C THR A 88 9.94 -40.44 -36.78
N VAL A 89 11.21 -40.58 -36.36
CA VAL A 89 11.78 -39.77 -35.28
C VAL A 89 12.93 -38.91 -35.83
N PRO A 90 12.90 -37.57 -35.62
CA PRO A 90 14.04 -36.73 -35.96
C PRO A 90 15.22 -37.00 -35.02
N GLU A 91 16.44 -36.79 -35.52
CA GLU A 91 17.65 -36.82 -34.70
C GLU A 91 17.67 -35.57 -33.80
N PRO A 92 17.73 -35.71 -32.46
CA PRO A 92 17.84 -34.58 -31.55
C PRO A 92 19.26 -33.99 -31.56
N GLU A 93 19.38 -32.72 -31.20
CA GLU A 93 20.68 -32.13 -30.89
C GLU A 93 21.30 -32.77 -29.65
N ILE A 94 22.64 -32.82 -29.59
CA ILE A 94 23.37 -33.42 -28.46
C ILE A 94 23.48 -32.42 -27.31
N ASP A 95 22.35 -32.26 -26.66
CA ASP A 95 22.12 -31.52 -25.44
C ASP A 95 21.34 -32.41 -24.45
N HIS A 96 21.54 -32.18 -23.15
CA HIS A 96 20.91 -32.99 -22.11
C HIS A 96 19.37 -32.99 -22.25
N ASP A 97 18.76 -31.81 -22.33
CA ASP A 97 17.30 -31.69 -22.29
C ASP A 97 16.66 -32.22 -23.58
N ASN A 98 17.33 -32.04 -24.72
CA ASN A 98 16.91 -32.59 -26.00
C ASN A 98 16.97 -34.13 -26.03
N ILE A 99 18.00 -34.75 -25.45
CA ILE A 99 18.12 -36.21 -25.38
C ILE A 99 17.09 -36.79 -24.39
N VAL A 100 16.89 -36.15 -23.22
CA VAL A 100 15.83 -36.56 -22.27
C VAL A 100 14.46 -36.55 -22.95
N ASN A 101 14.14 -35.47 -23.66
CA ASN A 101 12.88 -35.36 -24.39
C ASN A 101 12.75 -36.43 -25.49
N PHE A 102 13.83 -36.69 -26.23
CA PHE A 102 13.86 -37.74 -27.25
C PHE A 102 13.58 -39.12 -26.65
N ILE A 103 14.19 -39.48 -25.52
CA ILE A 103 13.97 -40.76 -24.83
C ILE A 103 12.50 -40.86 -24.39
N ARG A 104 11.98 -39.82 -23.73
CA ARG A 104 10.59 -39.79 -23.26
C ARG A 104 9.59 -39.96 -24.41
N MET A 105 9.75 -39.18 -25.48
CA MET A 105 8.92 -39.29 -26.67
C MET A 105 9.03 -40.67 -27.33
N SER A 106 10.23 -41.25 -27.32
CA SER A 106 10.49 -42.57 -27.87
C SER A 106 9.72 -43.66 -27.12
N GLU A 107 9.74 -43.64 -25.79
CA GLU A 107 8.97 -44.58 -24.97
C GLU A 107 7.46 -44.50 -25.24
N GLU A 108 6.92 -43.27 -25.33
CA GLU A 108 5.51 -43.04 -25.63
C GLU A 108 5.13 -43.60 -27.00
N ARG A 109 5.95 -43.34 -28.03
CA ARG A 109 5.74 -43.83 -29.40
C ARG A 109 5.78 -45.35 -29.44
N ILE A 110 6.74 -45.99 -28.78
CA ILE A 110 6.86 -47.45 -28.72
C ILE A 110 5.65 -48.07 -28.00
N ARG A 111 5.22 -47.51 -26.86
CA ARG A 111 3.97 -47.94 -26.17
C ARG A 111 2.74 -47.77 -27.06
N GLY A 112 2.69 -46.68 -27.83
CA GLY A 112 1.59 -46.35 -28.75
C GLY A 112 1.46 -47.34 -29.92
N ILE A 113 2.52 -48.05 -30.29
CA ILE A 113 2.51 -49.14 -31.29
C ILE A 113 2.04 -50.45 -30.65
N GLY A 114 2.49 -50.75 -29.43
CA GLY A 114 2.20 -52.01 -28.74
C GLY A 114 0.74 -52.22 -28.29
N THR A 115 -0.08 -51.16 -28.28
CA THR A 115 -1.42 -51.17 -27.67
C THR A 115 -2.55 -51.66 -28.59
N ILE A 116 -2.42 -51.64 -29.91
CA ILE A 116 -3.57 -51.87 -30.81
C ILE A 116 -3.43 -53.07 -31.76
N GLY A 117 -2.23 -53.52 -32.13
CA GLY A 117 -2.09 -54.63 -33.12
C GLY A 117 -1.33 -55.85 -32.64
N TYR A 118 -0.52 -55.75 -31.59
CA TYR A 118 0.39 -56.82 -31.21
C TYR A 118 -0.34 -58.05 -30.63
N LYS A 119 -1.37 -57.82 -29.80
CA LYS A 119 -2.20 -58.91 -29.24
C LYS A 119 -3.09 -59.57 -30.29
N GLU A 120 -3.62 -58.81 -31.25
CA GLU A 120 -4.53 -59.34 -32.27
C GLU A 120 -3.80 -60.08 -33.39
N LEU A 121 -2.62 -59.59 -33.82
CA LEU A 121 -1.88 -60.19 -34.94
C LEU A 121 -1.02 -61.40 -34.55
N ILE A 122 -0.58 -61.55 -33.29
CA ILE A 122 0.16 -62.74 -32.85
C ILE A 122 -0.69 -64.02 -32.93
N HIS A 123 -2.02 -63.87 -32.80
CA HIS A 123 -2.97 -64.97 -32.87
C HIS A 123 -3.42 -65.26 -34.32
N LEU A 124 -3.04 -64.42 -35.28
CA LEU A 124 -3.25 -64.66 -36.70
C LEU A 124 -2.05 -65.42 -37.26
N TYR A 125 -2.22 -66.73 -37.49
CA TYR A 125 -1.17 -67.63 -37.98
C TYR A 125 -0.39 -67.09 -39.18
N SER A 126 -1.03 -66.30 -40.05
CA SER A 126 -0.46 -65.79 -41.29
C SER A 126 0.68 -64.77 -41.13
N PHE A 127 0.83 -64.12 -39.97
CA PHE A 127 1.86 -63.10 -39.73
C PHE A 127 2.65 -63.31 -38.44
N LYS A 128 2.48 -64.47 -37.80
CA LYS A 128 3.03 -64.76 -36.47
C LYS A 128 4.54 -64.58 -36.40
N ASP A 129 5.28 -65.11 -37.38
CA ASP A 129 6.74 -65.10 -37.36
C ASP A 129 7.31 -63.68 -37.57
N ASP A 130 6.70 -62.88 -38.44
CA ASP A 130 7.13 -61.50 -38.67
C ASP A 130 6.79 -60.60 -37.48
N MET A 131 5.63 -60.80 -36.85
CA MET A 131 5.30 -60.13 -35.58
C MET A 131 6.26 -60.51 -34.46
N GLN A 132 6.70 -61.77 -34.40
CA GLN A 132 7.72 -62.19 -33.44
C GLN A 132 9.08 -61.50 -33.68
N LYS A 133 9.50 -61.36 -34.94
CA LYS A 133 10.72 -60.61 -35.30
C LYS A 133 10.59 -59.13 -34.91
N ILE A 134 9.46 -58.50 -35.24
CA ILE A 134 9.18 -57.09 -34.89
C ILE A 134 9.24 -56.89 -33.37
N SER A 135 8.69 -57.83 -32.61
CA SER A 135 8.77 -57.82 -31.14
C SER A 135 10.19 -57.83 -30.62
N ASN A 136 11.01 -58.73 -31.15
CA ASN A 136 12.40 -58.87 -30.75
C ASN A 136 13.18 -57.59 -31.09
N GLN A 137 12.96 -57.00 -32.27
CA GLN A 137 13.58 -55.72 -32.63
C GLN A 137 13.07 -54.55 -31.76
N THR A 138 11.81 -54.57 -31.35
CA THR A 138 11.27 -53.57 -30.41
C THR A 138 11.97 -53.65 -29.06
N LYS A 139 12.27 -54.86 -28.55
CA LYS A 139 13.06 -55.04 -27.32
C LYS A 139 14.49 -54.52 -27.47
N ILE A 140 15.12 -54.75 -28.64
CA ILE A 140 16.46 -54.22 -28.94
C ILE A 140 16.44 -52.69 -28.89
N LEU A 141 15.45 -52.05 -29.53
CA LEU A 141 15.29 -50.60 -29.50
C LEU A 141 15.11 -50.06 -28.07
N ILE A 142 14.26 -50.70 -27.25
CA ILE A 142 14.07 -50.33 -25.84
C ILE A 142 15.41 -50.42 -25.09
N ASN A 143 16.18 -51.48 -25.31
CA ASN A 143 17.51 -51.61 -24.67
C ASN A 143 18.47 -50.51 -25.13
N SER A 144 18.48 -50.15 -26.41
CA SER A 144 19.30 -49.04 -26.93
C SER A 144 18.88 -47.69 -26.32
N LEU A 145 17.58 -47.45 -26.12
CA LEU A 145 17.09 -46.24 -25.44
C LEU A 145 17.48 -46.22 -23.95
N ASN A 146 17.42 -47.38 -23.27
CA ASN A 146 17.88 -47.49 -21.89
C ASN A 146 19.40 -47.28 -21.77
N SER A 147 20.19 -47.82 -22.70
CA SER A 147 21.64 -47.57 -22.75
C SER A 147 21.95 -46.09 -22.97
N LEU A 148 21.21 -45.42 -23.86
CA LEU A 148 21.33 -43.97 -24.06
C LEU A 148 20.97 -43.18 -22.80
N ALA A 149 19.90 -43.58 -22.10
CA ALA A 149 19.50 -42.96 -20.83
C ALA A 149 20.57 -43.14 -19.74
N GLU A 150 21.11 -44.34 -19.60
CA GLU A 150 22.18 -44.62 -18.64
C GLU A 150 23.47 -43.84 -18.95
N GLU A 151 23.85 -43.76 -20.23
CA GLU A 151 25.02 -42.98 -20.65
C GLU A 151 24.80 -41.49 -20.36
N LEU A 152 23.60 -40.98 -20.60
CA LEU A 152 23.24 -39.60 -20.27
C LEU A 152 23.31 -39.33 -18.77
N ASP A 153 22.75 -40.22 -17.95
CA ASP A 153 22.73 -40.10 -16.49
C ASP A 153 24.14 -40.11 -15.88
N LYS A 154 25.06 -40.87 -16.47
CA LYS A 154 26.46 -40.97 -16.07
C LYS A 154 27.36 -39.92 -16.73
N SER A 155 26.84 -39.17 -17.71
CA SER A 155 27.65 -38.24 -18.49
C SER A 155 27.98 -36.95 -17.73
N VAL A 156 29.16 -36.42 -18.02
CA VAL A 156 29.55 -35.05 -17.64
C VAL A 156 28.61 -34.00 -18.25
N VAL A 157 27.92 -34.32 -19.35
CA VAL A 157 26.92 -33.43 -19.98
C VAL A 157 25.74 -33.16 -19.04
N ARG A 158 25.27 -34.18 -18.30
CA ARG A 158 24.23 -34.01 -17.26
C ARG A 158 24.74 -33.17 -16.10
N GLN A 159 25.94 -33.45 -15.61
CA GLN A 159 26.53 -32.68 -14.51
C GLN A 159 26.65 -31.20 -14.85
N ILE A 160 27.06 -30.87 -16.07
CA ILE A 160 27.13 -29.47 -16.54
C ILE A 160 25.76 -28.83 -16.60
N SER A 161 24.77 -29.49 -17.22
CA SER A 161 23.40 -28.95 -17.30
C SER A 161 22.83 -28.66 -15.90
N ILE A 162 22.95 -29.60 -14.95
CA ILE A 162 22.49 -29.41 -13.56
C ILE A 162 23.24 -28.25 -12.89
N THR A 163 24.55 -28.14 -13.14
CA THR A 163 25.40 -27.09 -12.55
C THR A 163 25.01 -25.71 -13.11
N GLU A 164 24.83 -25.57 -14.42
CA GLU A 164 24.38 -24.34 -15.08
C GLU A 164 23.00 -23.92 -14.61
N GLN A 165 22.05 -24.86 -14.49
CA GLN A 165 20.74 -24.60 -13.92
C GLN A 165 20.83 -24.14 -12.46
N CYS A 166 21.76 -24.68 -11.68
CA CYS A 166 21.99 -24.24 -10.30
C CYS A 166 22.54 -22.80 -10.26
N ILE A 167 23.50 -22.46 -11.12
CA ILE A 167 24.06 -21.11 -11.25
C ILE A 167 22.95 -20.12 -11.63
N LEU A 168 22.13 -20.44 -12.64
CA LEU A 168 21.02 -19.58 -13.07
C LEU A 168 19.99 -19.34 -11.95
N ARG A 169 19.69 -20.35 -11.13
CA ARG A 169 18.79 -20.19 -9.97
C ARG A 169 19.38 -19.23 -8.93
N ILE A 170 20.67 -19.32 -8.65
CA ILE A 170 21.36 -18.41 -7.73
C ILE A 170 21.34 -16.98 -8.29
N GLU A 171 21.67 -16.77 -9.56
CA GLU A 171 21.66 -15.46 -10.21
C GLU A 171 20.28 -14.80 -10.16
N ASN A 172 19.24 -15.55 -10.53
CA ASN A 172 17.86 -15.06 -10.49
C ASN A 172 17.41 -14.71 -9.06
N SER A 173 17.74 -15.57 -8.09
CA SER A 173 17.40 -15.31 -6.68
C SER A 173 18.14 -14.09 -6.14
N LYS A 174 19.40 -13.88 -6.53
CA LYS A 174 20.19 -12.70 -6.18
C LYS A 174 19.65 -11.42 -6.80
N ARG A 175 19.19 -11.47 -8.05
CA ARG A 175 18.52 -10.33 -8.69
C ARG A 175 17.26 -9.94 -7.91
N LEU A 176 16.41 -10.92 -7.61
CA LEU A 176 15.19 -10.70 -6.83
C LEU A 176 15.49 -10.20 -5.41
N GLN A 177 16.57 -10.67 -4.78
CA GLN A 177 17.04 -10.15 -3.50
C GLN A 177 17.33 -8.64 -3.58
N ARG A 178 18.11 -8.20 -4.58
CA ARG A 178 18.43 -6.77 -4.77
C ARG A 178 17.19 -5.92 -5.07
N GLU A 179 16.25 -6.45 -5.86
CA GLU A 179 14.97 -5.78 -6.14
C GLU A 179 14.15 -5.56 -4.86
N LEU A 180 14.13 -6.55 -3.95
CA LEU A 180 13.48 -6.43 -2.65
C LEU A 180 14.23 -5.47 -1.72
N GLU A 181 15.56 -5.50 -1.69
CA GLU A 181 16.38 -4.56 -0.92
C GLU A 181 16.08 -3.11 -1.32
N TYR A 182 16.09 -2.82 -2.63
CA TYR A 182 15.72 -1.50 -3.16
C TYR A 182 14.28 -1.10 -2.79
N SER A 183 13.34 -2.05 -2.88
CA SER A 183 11.95 -1.79 -2.50
C SER A 183 11.80 -1.50 -1.00
N ILE A 184 12.57 -2.14 -0.14
CA ILE A 184 12.57 -1.88 1.31
C ILE A 184 13.13 -0.48 1.57
N GLU A 185 14.29 -0.16 0.99
CA GLU A 185 14.95 1.14 1.18
C GLU A 185 14.05 2.31 0.73
N SER A 186 13.40 2.18 -0.43
CA SER A 186 12.43 3.17 -0.91
C SER A 186 11.22 3.34 0.04
N LYS A 187 10.75 2.27 0.68
CA LYS A 187 9.64 2.35 1.65
C LYS A 187 10.06 2.96 2.97
N GLU A 188 11.29 2.71 3.42
CA GLU A 188 11.86 3.39 4.58
C GLU A 188 11.94 4.90 4.36
N GLU A 189 12.24 5.35 3.13
CA GLU A 189 12.18 6.77 2.77
C GLU A 189 10.75 7.32 2.82
N LEU A 190 9.77 6.62 2.23
CA LEU A 190 8.36 7.01 2.31
C LEU A 190 7.86 7.12 3.75
N ILE A 191 8.16 6.13 4.61
CA ILE A 191 7.80 6.18 6.04
C ILE A 191 8.43 7.41 6.72
N LYS A 192 9.67 7.79 6.39
CA LYS A 192 10.31 8.98 6.96
C LYS A 192 9.61 10.27 6.51
N GLU A 193 9.13 10.34 5.27
CA GLU A 193 8.37 11.48 4.76
C GLU A 193 7.00 11.57 5.44
N GLU A 194 6.26 10.47 5.51
CA GLU A 194 4.96 10.41 6.18
C GLU A 194 5.06 10.74 7.68
N LYS A 195 6.11 10.28 8.37
CA LYS A 195 6.33 10.65 9.77
C LYS A 195 6.56 12.15 9.96
N LYS A 196 7.25 12.82 9.03
CA LYS A 196 7.42 14.28 9.08
C LYS A 196 6.09 15.00 8.86
N LEU A 197 5.27 14.51 7.93
CA LEU A 197 3.93 15.05 7.68
C LEU A 197 3.06 14.88 8.94
N LEU A 198 3.05 13.70 9.54
CA LEU A 198 2.35 13.40 10.79
C LEU A 198 2.77 14.33 11.93
N GLU A 199 4.08 14.52 12.15
CA GLU A 199 4.60 15.45 13.17
C GLU A 199 4.09 16.88 12.95
N SER A 200 4.06 17.35 11.70
CA SER A 200 3.57 18.68 11.35
C SER A 200 2.06 18.82 11.62
N SER A 201 1.27 17.80 11.31
CA SER A 201 -0.18 17.77 11.54
C SER A 201 -0.51 17.69 13.04
N VAL A 202 0.22 16.88 13.80
CA VAL A 202 0.08 16.78 15.27
C VAL A 202 0.43 18.12 15.93
N LYS A 203 1.48 18.80 15.46
CA LYS A 203 1.82 20.14 15.97
C LYS A 203 0.67 21.13 15.72
N ALA A 204 0.08 21.12 14.52
CA ALA A 204 -1.06 21.97 14.20
C ALA A 204 -2.30 21.67 15.06
N LEU A 205 -2.56 20.40 15.41
CA LEU A 205 -3.62 20.04 16.36
C LEU A 205 -3.37 20.56 17.77
N LYS A 206 -2.13 20.52 18.27
CA LYS A 206 -1.80 21.09 19.59
C LYS A 206 -2.04 22.60 19.63
N GLU A 207 -1.66 23.29 18.56
CA GLU A 207 -1.97 24.72 18.40
C GLU A 207 -3.48 24.97 18.36
N PHE A 208 -4.25 24.08 17.73
CA PHE A 208 -5.72 24.17 17.74
C PHE A 208 -6.32 24.00 19.14
N ALA A 209 -5.85 23.04 19.93
CA ALA A 209 -6.32 22.85 21.31
C ALA A 209 -6.06 24.10 22.18
N ALA A 210 -4.92 24.76 22.00
CA ALA A 210 -4.62 26.02 22.67
C ALA A 210 -5.57 27.17 22.25
N ILE A 211 -5.94 27.22 20.96
CA ILE A 211 -6.92 28.20 20.45
C ILE A 211 -8.31 27.94 21.03
N GLU A 212 -8.74 26.67 21.16
CA GLU A 212 -10.03 26.34 21.79
C GLU A 212 -10.07 26.75 23.26
N GLU A 213 -8.96 26.59 23.99
CA GLU A 213 -8.83 27.08 25.37
C GLU A 213 -8.92 28.62 25.45
N GLU A 214 -8.20 29.33 24.58
CA GLU A 214 -8.26 30.81 24.53
C GLU A 214 -9.66 31.32 24.16
N VAL A 215 -10.37 30.67 23.24
CA VAL A 215 -11.76 31.02 22.89
C VAL A 215 -12.70 30.79 24.09
N ALA A 216 -12.48 29.72 24.87
CA ALA A 216 -13.26 29.46 26.07
C ALA A 216 -13.03 30.52 27.15
N ASP A 217 -11.79 30.99 27.31
CA ASP A 217 -11.45 32.07 28.26
C ASP A 217 -12.03 33.42 27.81
N LEU A 218 -11.90 33.78 26.53
CA LEU A 218 -12.55 34.99 26.00
C LEU A 218 -14.07 34.96 26.17
N SER A 219 -14.70 33.79 26.05
CA SER A 219 -16.13 33.63 26.29
C SER A 219 -16.51 33.90 27.74
N ARG A 220 -15.65 33.53 28.70
CA ARG A 220 -15.83 33.86 30.13
C ARG A 220 -15.66 35.34 30.38
N GLU A 221 -14.63 35.96 29.81
CA GLU A 221 -14.39 37.41 29.96
C GLU A 221 -15.53 38.24 29.37
N ILE A 222 -16.10 37.82 28.22
CA ILE A 222 -17.30 38.44 27.64
C ILE A 222 -18.49 38.32 28.60
N LEU A 223 -18.70 37.15 29.21
CA LEU A 223 -19.79 36.92 30.16
C LEU A 223 -19.63 37.76 31.44
N ASP A 224 -18.41 37.89 31.94
CA ASP A 224 -18.10 38.73 33.10
C ASP A 224 -18.35 40.21 32.79
N ALA A 225 -17.89 40.69 31.63
CA ALA A 225 -18.18 42.05 31.16
C ALA A 225 -19.70 42.29 31.00
N GLU A 226 -20.45 41.32 30.47
CA GLU A 226 -21.91 41.41 30.38
C GLU A 226 -22.58 41.46 31.77
N THR A 227 -22.06 40.71 32.73
CA THR A 227 -22.58 40.66 34.09
C THR A 227 -22.35 41.98 34.81
N GLU A 228 -21.14 42.55 34.69
CA GLU A 228 -20.82 43.88 35.21
C GLU A 228 -21.68 44.97 34.55
N MET A 229 -21.87 44.91 33.23
CA MET A 229 -22.77 45.84 32.54
C MET A 229 -24.20 45.76 33.09
N ARG A 230 -24.77 44.54 33.25
CA ARG A 230 -26.12 44.38 33.83
C ARG A 230 -26.21 44.88 35.27
N PHE A 231 -25.15 44.73 36.05
CA PHE A 231 -25.09 45.25 37.40
C PHE A 231 -25.10 46.79 37.41
N LEU A 232 -24.31 47.42 36.53
CA LEU A 232 -24.32 48.87 36.33
C LEU A 232 -25.68 49.37 35.82
N ASP A 233 -26.32 48.65 34.88
CA ASP A 233 -27.67 48.93 34.39
C ASP A 233 -28.69 48.94 35.55
N SER A 234 -28.59 47.97 36.47
CA SER A 234 -29.47 47.90 37.65
C SER A 234 -29.26 49.10 38.56
N LYS A 235 -28.00 49.45 38.88
CA LYS A 235 -27.69 50.61 39.72
C LYS A 235 -28.20 51.92 39.12
N ILE A 236 -27.98 52.13 37.82
CA ILE A 236 -28.49 53.30 37.11
C ILE A 236 -30.03 53.28 37.14
N SER A 237 -30.66 52.13 36.89
CA SER A 237 -32.12 51.99 36.93
C SER A 237 -32.73 52.31 38.29
N GLU A 238 -32.08 51.91 39.38
CA GLU A 238 -32.52 52.22 40.74
C GLU A 238 -32.55 53.73 41.00
N GLU A 239 -31.50 54.44 40.58
CA GLU A 239 -31.42 55.90 40.70
C GLU A 239 -32.53 56.60 39.89
N PHE A 240 -32.75 56.14 38.66
CA PHE A 240 -33.80 56.65 37.78
C PHE A 240 -35.23 56.17 38.11
N SER A 241 -35.40 55.29 39.08
CA SER A 241 -36.71 54.72 39.42
C SER A 241 -37.75 55.80 39.77
N GLY A 242 -38.86 55.80 39.04
CA GLY A 242 -39.98 56.73 39.24
C GLY A 242 -39.79 58.11 38.61
N THR A 243 -38.67 58.35 37.93
CA THR A 243 -38.38 59.63 37.24
C THR A 243 -39.19 59.80 35.95
N GLU A 244 -39.75 58.73 35.38
CA GLU A 244 -40.58 58.78 34.18
C GLU A 244 -41.81 59.66 34.37
N LYS A 245 -42.38 59.66 35.59
CA LYS A 245 -43.53 60.51 35.94
C LYS A 245 -43.14 61.99 35.99
N ILE A 246 -41.90 62.29 36.36
CA ILE A 246 -41.34 63.64 36.37
C ILE A 246 -41.15 64.10 34.92
N PHE A 247 -40.47 63.28 34.10
CA PHE A 247 -40.24 63.58 32.68
C PHE A 247 -41.55 63.70 31.88
N LYS A 248 -42.58 62.88 32.15
CA LYS A 248 -43.91 63.00 31.53
C LYS A 248 -44.56 64.35 31.83
N LYS A 249 -44.48 64.83 33.07
CA LYS A 249 -45.02 66.14 33.45
C LYS A 249 -44.25 67.27 32.76
N TYR A 250 -42.92 67.18 32.79
CA TYR A 250 -42.04 68.18 32.20
C TYR A 250 -42.11 68.24 30.66
N ARG A 251 -42.40 67.12 29.97
CA ARG A 251 -42.56 67.06 28.51
C ARG A 251 -43.62 68.02 27.96
N HIS A 252 -44.66 68.32 28.74
CA HIS A 252 -45.72 69.25 28.34
C HIS A 252 -45.27 70.72 28.40
N MET A 253 -44.19 71.00 29.12
CA MET A 253 -43.65 72.34 29.38
C MET A 253 -42.37 72.62 28.57
N SER A 254 -41.61 71.58 28.22
CA SER A 254 -40.34 71.70 27.50
C SER A 254 -40.48 71.73 25.97
N LYS A 255 -39.53 72.42 25.31
CA LYS A 255 -39.33 72.43 23.85
C LYS A 255 -38.56 71.19 23.35
N GLU A 256 -37.87 70.47 24.23
CA GLU A 256 -37.01 69.32 23.91
C GLU A 256 -37.77 67.98 23.98
N LYS A 257 -38.93 67.93 23.31
CA LYS A 257 -39.84 66.79 23.38
C LYS A 257 -39.23 65.48 22.87
N GLY A 258 -38.20 65.54 22.01
CA GLY A 258 -37.49 64.38 21.45
C GLY A 258 -36.72 63.61 22.52
N VAL A 259 -35.73 64.26 23.13
CA VAL A 259 -34.87 63.69 24.19
C VAL A 259 -35.71 63.19 25.38
N ILE A 260 -36.63 64.02 25.88
CA ILE A 260 -37.48 63.67 27.02
C ILE A 260 -38.33 62.42 26.71
N SER A 261 -38.72 62.20 25.46
CA SER A 261 -39.51 61.01 25.07
C SER A 261 -38.73 59.71 25.23
N GLU A 262 -37.41 59.73 25.10
CA GLU A 262 -36.56 58.55 25.27
C GLU A 262 -36.40 58.21 26.75
N TYR A 263 -36.16 59.22 27.59
CA TYR A 263 -36.14 59.06 29.05
C TYR A 263 -37.49 58.62 29.63
N ILE A 264 -38.62 58.97 29.00
CA ILE A 264 -39.94 58.45 29.42
C ILE A 264 -40.11 56.96 29.08
N LYS A 265 -39.52 56.49 27.99
CA LYS A 265 -39.63 55.09 27.54
C LYS A 265 -38.74 54.18 28.38
N ASN A 266 -37.47 54.56 28.55
CA ASN A 266 -36.51 53.84 29.36
C ASN A 266 -35.41 54.83 29.81
N PRO A 267 -35.52 55.41 31.03
CA PRO A 267 -34.54 56.37 31.53
C PRO A 267 -33.12 55.82 31.56
N THR A 268 -32.96 54.56 31.97
CA THR A 268 -31.67 53.88 32.07
C THR A 268 -30.99 53.78 30.71
N ASN A 269 -31.69 53.23 29.71
CA ASN A 269 -31.13 53.08 28.36
C ASN A 269 -30.88 54.43 27.70
N ALA A 270 -31.76 55.42 27.93
CA ALA A 270 -31.55 56.77 27.43
C ALA A 270 -30.31 57.41 28.08
N PHE A 271 -30.08 57.19 29.37
CA PHE A 271 -28.92 57.73 30.06
C PHE A 271 -27.60 57.07 29.62
N ILE A 272 -27.60 55.76 29.44
CA ILE A 272 -26.42 54.97 29.05
C ILE A 272 -25.93 55.32 27.63
N ASP A 273 -26.82 55.83 26.79
CA ASP A 273 -26.48 56.31 25.45
C ASP A 273 -25.57 57.55 25.55
N ILE A 274 -24.38 57.48 24.94
CA ILE A 274 -23.25 58.38 25.25
C ILE A 274 -23.58 59.85 24.95
N ASP A 275 -24.40 60.10 23.92
CA ASP A 275 -24.71 61.44 23.42
C ASP A 275 -25.70 62.24 24.30
N LYS A 276 -26.29 61.65 25.35
CA LYS A 276 -27.45 62.23 26.07
C LYS A 276 -27.15 62.86 27.44
N ASP A 277 -25.87 62.93 27.82
CA ASP A 277 -25.45 63.32 29.18
C ASP A 277 -25.60 64.81 29.50
N LEU A 278 -25.30 65.66 28.50
CA LEU A 278 -25.52 67.10 28.59
C LEU A 278 -27.02 67.37 28.64
N GLU A 279 -27.78 66.62 27.84
CA GLU A 279 -29.22 66.81 27.70
C GLU A 279 -29.97 66.50 29.01
N ILE A 280 -29.59 65.46 29.77
CA ILE A 280 -30.26 65.16 31.04
C ILE A 280 -29.94 66.16 32.15
N LYS A 281 -28.71 66.69 32.20
CA LYS A 281 -28.33 67.74 33.16
C LYS A 281 -29.11 69.02 32.88
N ASP A 282 -29.21 69.40 31.61
CA ASP A 282 -29.96 70.57 31.18
C ASP A 282 -31.47 70.42 31.46
N ILE A 283 -32.03 69.22 31.24
CA ILE A 283 -33.43 68.90 31.60
C ILE A 283 -33.66 69.05 33.11
N LEU A 284 -32.77 68.52 33.97
CA LEU A 284 -32.92 68.61 35.42
C LEU A 284 -32.71 70.04 35.95
N ASP A 285 -31.81 70.79 35.35
CA ASP A 285 -31.55 72.19 35.68
C ASP A 285 -32.74 73.09 35.29
N ALA A 286 -33.37 72.81 34.14
CA ALA A 286 -34.58 73.49 33.70
C ALA A 286 -35.80 73.15 34.58
N ILE A 287 -35.98 71.88 34.99
CA ILE A 287 -36.98 71.48 35.99
C ILE A 287 -36.79 72.26 37.31
N PHE A 288 -35.53 72.51 37.72
CA PHE A 288 -35.23 73.28 38.92
C PHE A 288 -35.57 74.78 38.76
N ALA A 289 -35.31 75.37 37.60
CA ALA A 289 -35.64 76.77 37.32
C ALA A 289 -37.16 77.04 37.36
N GLU A 290 -37.97 76.05 37.00
CA GLU A 290 -39.43 76.13 36.93
C GLU A 290 -40.16 75.69 38.23
N ARG A 291 -39.45 75.72 39.38
CA ARG A 291 -39.93 75.22 40.70
C ARG A 291 -41.36 75.64 41.08
N LYS A 292 -41.81 76.84 40.69
CA LYS A 292 -43.16 77.35 41.01
C LYS A 292 -44.31 76.57 40.34
N GLU A 293 -44.04 75.79 39.30
CA GLU A 293 -45.05 75.04 38.54
C GLU A 293 -45.14 73.55 38.94
N PHE A 294 -44.25 73.08 39.82
CA PHE A 294 -44.28 71.73 40.37
C PHE A 294 -45.06 71.69 41.71
N GLU A 295 -46.38 71.50 41.66
CA GLU A 295 -47.26 71.33 42.84
C GLU A 295 -47.00 70.06 43.69
N ASP A 296 -46.00 69.24 43.36
CA ASP A 296 -45.72 67.96 44.03
C ASP A 296 -44.28 67.95 44.57
N ASP A 297 -44.14 68.39 45.82
CA ASP A 297 -42.86 68.51 46.52
C ASP A 297 -42.06 67.19 46.53
N LYS A 298 -42.74 66.03 46.53
CA LYS A 298 -42.07 64.71 46.49
C LYS A 298 -41.43 64.42 45.14
N LYS A 299 -42.07 64.83 44.05
CA LYS A 299 -41.50 64.70 42.69
C LYS A 299 -40.35 65.68 42.48
N PHE A 300 -40.47 66.90 43.00
CA PHE A 300 -39.40 67.89 42.94
C PHE A 300 -38.17 67.44 43.74
N GLU A 301 -38.35 66.91 44.95
CA GLU A 301 -37.25 66.37 45.76
C GLU A 301 -36.57 65.17 45.08
N LYS A 302 -37.32 64.29 44.40
CA LYS A 302 -36.74 63.17 43.64
C LYS A 302 -35.92 63.64 42.43
N ALA A 303 -36.35 64.69 41.73
CA ALA A 303 -35.55 65.32 40.66
C ALA A 303 -34.27 65.98 41.21
N MET A 304 -34.34 66.62 42.39
CA MET A 304 -33.17 67.16 43.08
C MET A 304 -32.18 66.08 43.53
N GLN A 305 -32.67 64.95 44.05
CA GLN A 305 -31.84 63.81 44.40
C GLN A 305 -31.09 63.27 43.19
N LEU A 306 -31.78 63.10 42.06
CA LEU A 306 -31.18 62.67 40.79
C LEU A 306 -30.10 63.65 40.30
N ARG A 307 -30.38 64.96 40.39
CA ARG A 307 -29.41 66.02 40.04
C ARG A 307 -28.16 65.96 40.92
N ARG A 308 -28.31 65.78 42.24
CA ARG A 308 -27.19 65.63 43.19
C ARG A 308 -26.39 64.33 42.95
N GLY A 309 -27.08 63.25 42.58
CA GLY A 309 -26.49 61.95 42.23
C GLY A 309 -25.86 61.89 40.84
N MET A 310 -25.97 62.95 40.04
CA MET A 310 -25.55 62.94 38.64
C MET A 310 -24.05 62.68 38.44
N GLY A 311 -23.19 63.10 39.39
CA GLY A 311 -21.75 62.78 39.34
C GLY A 311 -21.48 61.28 39.46
N LEU A 312 -22.20 60.58 40.34
CA LEU A 312 -22.11 59.12 40.48
C LEU A 312 -22.66 58.42 39.23
N LEU A 313 -23.81 58.87 38.72
CA LEU A 313 -24.41 58.33 37.50
C LEU A 313 -23.48 58.47 36.28
N THR A 314 -22.84 59.64 36.12
CA THR A 314 -21.86 59.87 35.05
C THR A 314 -20.72 58.86 35.15
N SER A 315 -20.19 58.61 36.36
CA SER A 315 -19.12 57.63 36.58
C SER A 315 -19.55 56.18 36.32
N LEU A 316 -20.74 55.77 36.75
CA LEU A 316 -21.28 54.43 36.46
C LEU A 316 -21.47 54.22 34.95
N ARG A 317 -21.86 55.27 34.23
CA ARG A 317 -22.00 55.25 32.77
C ARG A 317 -20.66 55.13 32.05
N GLU A 318 -19.64 55.86 32.48
CA GLU A 318 -18.27 55.74 31.95
C GLU A 318 -17.72 54.33 32.15
N GLN A 319 -17.96 53.73 33.33
CA GLN A 319 -17.63 52.33 33.60
C GLN A 319 -18.40 51.40 32.65
N HIS A 320 -19.70 51.61 32.48
CA HIS A 320 -20.51 50.81 31.55
C HIS A 320 -20.01 50.94 30.10
N ALA A 321 -19.67 52.14 29.63
CA ALA A 321 -19.11 52.38 28.31
C ALA A 321 -17.76 51.66 28.13
N THR A 322 -16.92 51.67 29.16
CA THR A 322 -15.65 50.92 29.19
C THR A 322 -15.88 49.41 29.05
N HIS A 323 -16.81 48.83 29.81
CA HIS A 323 -17.15 47.41 29.69
C HIS A 323 -17.77 47.06 28.32
N ARG A 324 -18.57 47.97 27.72
CA ARG A 324 -19.11 47.80 26.36
C ARG A 324 -18.01 47.77 25.30
N GLN A 325 -17.03 48.67 25.42
CA GLN A 325 -15.87 48.69 24.53
C GLN A 325 -15.05 47.40 24.68
N ASN A 326 -14.71 47.01 25.92
CA ASN A 326 -13.99 45.77 26.19
C ASN A 326 -14.72 44.55 25.62
N LYS A 327 -16.04 44.44 25.83
CA LYS A 327 -16.85 43.35 25.24
C LYS A 327 -16.73 43.30 23.72
N THR A 328 -16.75 44.45 23.05
CA THR A 328 -16.63 44.53 21.58
C THR A 328 -15.25 44.06 21.12
N GLU A 329 -14.19 44.52 21.78
CA GLU A 329 -12.81 44.12 21.49
C GLU A 329 -12.60 42.60 21.71
N LEU A 330 -13.14 42.05 22.80
CA LEU A 330 -13.10 40.61 23.08
C LEU A 330 -13.86 39.79 22.04
N GLN A 331 -15.03 40.27 21.58
CA GLN A 331 -15.81 39.62 20.52
C GLN A 331 -15.07 39.61 19.18
N GLU A 332 -14.42 40.71 18.80
CA GLU A 332 -13.59 40.77 17.59
C GLU A 332 -12.40 39.81 17.67
N LYS A 333 -11.73 39.73 18.83
CA LYS A 333 -10.64 38.79 19.07
C LYS A 333 -11.10 37.34 18.97
N MET A 334 -12.25 37.02 19.59
CA MET A 334 -12.85 35.68 19.54
C MET A 334 -13.24 35.27 18.11
N LEU A 335 -13.78 36.20 17.31
CA LEU A 335 -14.12 35.95 15.90
C LEU A 335 -12.88 35.61 15.06
N LYS A 336 -11.77 36.35 15.24
CA LYS A 336 -10.51 36.07 14.55
C LYS A 336 -9.95 34.69 14.90
N LEU A 337 -9.93 34.34 16.19
CA LEU A 337 -9.48 33.02 16.66
C LEU A 337 -10.38 31.88 16.17
N SER A 338 -11.69 32.09 16.13
CA SER A 338 -12.65 31.11 15.63
C SER A 338 -12.45 30.81 14.13
N ALA A 339 -12.08 31.81 13.34
CA ALA A 339 -11.73 31.62 11.93
C ALA A 339 -10.45 30.78 11.78
N GLU A 340 -9.40 31.06 12.56
CA GLU A 340 -8.16 30.27 12.57
C GLU A 340 -8.38 28.82 13.04
N ALA A 341 -9.30 28.62 13.99
CA ALA A 341 -9.68 27.31 14.49
C ALA A 341 -10.35 26.43 13.40
N SER A 342 -11.20 27.02 12.56
CA SER A 342 -11.90 26.31 11.48
C SER A 342 -10.93 25.67 10.48
N ASP A 343 -9.85 26.36 10.12
CA ASP A 343 -8.85 25.86 9.17
C ASP A 343 -8.05 24.67 9.74
N LYS A 344 -7.88 24.59 11.06
CA LYS A 344 -7.11 23.52 11.71
C LYS A 344 -7.92 22.25 11.98
N ARG A 345 -9.27 22.30 11.99
CA ARG A 345 -10.14 21.12 12.23
C ARG A 345 -10.04 20.03 11.16
N TYR A 346 -9.77 20.38 9.91
CA TYR A 346 -9.64 19.40 8.81
C TYR A 346 -8.43 18.47 8.96
N LYS A 347 -7.40 18.88 9.71
CA LYS A 347 -6.14 18.13 9.89
C LYS A 347 -6.28 16.86 10.73
N LEU A 348 -7.36 16.72 11.50
CA LEU A 348 -7.63 15.55 12.34
C LEU A 348 -7.93 14.31 11.49
N GLN A 349 -8.57 14.49 10.34
CA GLN A 349 -8.83 13.40 9.40
C GLN A 349 -7.55 13.02 8.64
N GLU A 350 -6.74 14.01 8.24
CA GLU A 350 -5.44 13.79 7.59
C GLU A 350 -4.49 12.94 8.45
N ILE A 351 -4.51 13.11 9.78
CA ILE A 351 -3.68 12.31 10.70
C ILE A 351 -4.03 10.82 10.64
N ASN A 352 -5.33 10.48 10.72
CA ASN A 352 -5.76 9.09 10.66
C ASN A 352 -5.41 8.45 9.31
N ASP A 353 -5.51 9.23 8.23
CA ASP A 353 -5.18 8.76 6.88
C ASP A 353 -3.66 8.50 6.75
N ILE A 354 -2.81 9.41 7.23
CA ILE A 354 -1.35 9.24 7.25
C ILE A 354 -0.92 8.07 8.14
N GLU A 355 -1.51 7.93 9.33
CA GLU A 355 -1.22 6.81 10.24
C GLU A 355 -1.55 5.46 9.60
N LYS A 356 -2.68 5.38 8.90
CA LYS A 356 -3.08 4.18 8.17
C LYS A 356 -2.12 3.88 7.02
N GLU A 357 -1.71 4.91 6.26
CA GLU A 357 -0.75 4.75 5.17
C GLU A 357 0.62 4.25 5.68
N ILE A 358 1.11 4.76 6.81
CA ILE A 358 2.32 4.25 7.46
C ILE A 358 2.18 2.76 7.80
N ILE A 359 1.07 2.35 8.39
CA ILE A 359 0.81 0.94 8.74
C ILE A 359 0.81 0.06 7.49
N ASP A 360 0.11 0.49 6.44
CA ASP A 360 0.02 -0.27 5.18
C ASP A 360 1.43 -0.44 4.54
N ILE A 361 2.27 0.60 4.58
CA ILE A 361 3.66 0.54 4.09
C ILE A 361 4.52 -0.39 4.97
N GLU A 362 4.38 -0.31 6.30
CA GLU A 362 5.13 -1.16 7.25
C GLU A 362 4.77 -2.65 7.11
N ASP A 363 3.51 -2.97 6.88
CA ASP A 363 3.03 -4.34 6.63
C ASP A 363 3.61 -4.90 5.33
N GLU A 364 3.60 -4.10 4.25
CA GLU A 364 4.15 -4.52 2.97
C GLU A 364 5.69 -4.66 3.03
N MET A 365 6.37 -3.78 3.78
CA MET A 365 7.81 -3.89 4.05
C MET A 365 8.14 -5.16 4.84
N SER A 366 7.35 -5.49 5.87
CA SER A 366 7.51 -6.72 6.66
C SER A 366 7.32 -7.98 5.81
N SER A 367 6.37 -7.95 4.87
CA SER A 367 6.19 -9.00 3.86
C SER A 367 7.41 -9.15 2.96
N ASN A 368 7.97 -8.03 2.47
CA ASN A 368 9.18 -8.03 1.65
C ASN A 368 10.41 -8.55 2.39
N VAL A 369 10.60 -8.18 3.66
CA VAL A 369 11.66 -8.72 4.53
C VAL A 369 11.52 -10.24 4.71
N THR A 370 10.29 -10.74 4.86
CA THR A 370 10.03 -12.18 4.98
C THR A 370 10.39 -12.92 3.69
N LYS A 371 9.98 -12.37 2.52
CA LYS A 371 10.37 -12.91 1.20
C LYS A 371 11.89 -12.89 1.02
N MET A 372 12.57 -11.82 1.44
CA MET A 372 14.02 -11.70 1.36
C MET A 372 14.72 -12.80 2.17
N LYS A 373 14.32 -13.04 3.42
CA LYS A 373 14.84 -14.15 4.24
C LYS A 373 14.61 -15.52 3.60
N SER A 374 13.47 -15.73 2.96
CA SER A 374 13.19 -16.97 2.23
C SER A 374 14.11 -17.16 1.02
N LEU A 375 14.41 -16.08 0.30
CA LEU A 375 15.36 -16.08 -0.82
C LEU A 375 16.79 -16.31 -0.36
N GLU A 376 17.22 -15.71 0.75
CA GLU A 376 18.53 -15.96 1.35
C GLU A 376 18.73 -17.44 1.70
N ALA A 377 17.70 -18.08 2.27
CA ALA A 377 17.72 -19.51 2.58
C ALA A 377 17.80 -20.37 1.30
N LEU A 378 17.06 -20.01 0.25
CA LEU A 378 17.13 -20.67 -1.06
C LEU A 378 18.51 -20.53 -1.71
N ILE A 379 19.05 -19.31 -1.75
CA ILE A 379 20.39 -19.03 -2.26
C ILE A 379 21.41 -19.89 -1.51
N LYS A 380 21.37 -19.91 -0.17
CA LYS A 380 22.29 -20.71 0.65
C LYS A 380 22.21 -22.20 0.31
N ARG A 381 21.00 -22.73 0.13
CA ARG A 381 20.78 -24.13 -0.27
C ARG A 381 21.35 -24.41 -1.67
N ASP A 382 21.11 -23.54 -2.64
CA ASP A 382 21.60 -23.74 -4.00
C ASP A 382 23.12 -23.62 -4.10
N ILE A 383 23.74 -22.76 -3.28
CA ILE A 383 25.21 -22.71 -3.14
C ILE A 383 25.75 -24.03 -2.57
N GLN A 384 25.08 -24.59 -1.57
CA GLN A 384 25.48 -25.89 -1.01
C GLN A 384 25.37 -26.99 -2.07
N ASN A 385 24.29 -27.02 -2.84
CA ASN A 385 24.11 -27.96 -3.96
C ASN A 385 25.22 -27.80 -4.99
N LEU A 386 25.51 -26.57 -5.42
CA LEU A 386 26.59 -26.24 -6.35
C LEU A 386 27.95 -26.71 -5.82
N THR A 387 28.21 -26.53 -4.53
CA THR A 387 29.45 -26.96 -3.88
C THR A 387 29.61 -28.48 -3.86
N VAL A 388 28.51 -29.23 -3.72
CA VAL A 388 28.52 -30.70 -3.82
C VAL A 388 28.79 -31.13 -5.25
N LEU A 389 28.07 -30.55 -6.22
CA LEU A 389 28.21 -30.86 -7.65
C LEU A 389 29.62 -30.62 -8.20
N LEU A 390 30.35 -29.63 -7.66
CA LEU A 390 31.72 -29.32 -8.06
C LEU A 390 32.79 -30.14 -7.32
N LYS A 391 32.42 -30.98 -6.34
CA LYS A 391 33.33 -31.85 -5.57
C LYS A 391 33.30 -33.31 -6.03
N GLU A 392 32.18 -33.74 -6.59
CA GLU A 392 31.99 -35.04 -7.26
C GLU A 392 32.57 -34.98 -8.67
#